data_AF-B0C933-F1
#
_entry.id   AF-B0C933-F1
#
_cell.length_a   1.000
_cell.length_b   1.000
_cell.length_c   1.000
_cell.angle_alpha   90.00
_cell.angle_beta   90.00
_cell.angle_gamma   90.00
#
_symmetry.space_group_name_H-M   'P 1'
#
loop_
_entity.id
_entity.type
_entity.pdbx_description
1 polymer ?
#
loop_
_entity_poly.entity_id
_entity_poly.type
_entity_poly.pdbx_seq_one_letter_code
_entity_poly.pdbx_strand_id
1 'polypeptide(L)'
;MARLRTASSVVSYAIKARTEGMGVRAAGRTFGKSHTTIMRWEKRLADQAQNWSPPAPAGSDVTVEGDEVYTRVGQNLPPHSVPGLDDPLP
;
A
#
# COMPACT_ATOMS: atom_id res chain seq x y z
N MET A 1 3.50 -12.08 -25.37
CA MET A 1 2.61 -12.04 -24.18
C MET A 1 3.25 -12.85 -23.06
N ALA A 2 3.42 -12.26 -21.88
CA ALA A 2 3.87 -13.02 -20.72
C ALA A 2 2.82 -14.09 -20.38
N ARG A 3 3.17 -15.38 -20.51
CA ARG A 3 2.29 -16.49 -20.14
C ARG A 3 2.17 -16.53 -18.62
N LEU A 4 1.19 -15.82 -18.08
CA LEU A 4 0.88 -15.90 -16.66
C LEU A 4 0.27 -17.27 -16.37
N ARG A 5 0.86 -18.01 -15.40
CA ARG A 5 0.30 -19.28 -14.90
C ARG A 5 -1.05 -19.12 -14.21
N THR A 6 -1.46 -17.88 -13.93
CA THR A 6 -2.74 -17.52 -13.33
C THR A 6 -3.32 -16.38 -14.15
N ALA A 7 -4.63 -16.42 -14.42
CA ALA A 7 -5.30 -15.36 -15.16
C ALA A 7 -5.04 -13.99 -14.49
N SER A 8 -4.76 -12.97 -15.31
CA SER A 8 -4.46 -11.62 -14.83
C SER A 8 -5.57 -11.06 -13.94
N SER A 9 -6.83 -11.32 -14.28
CA SER A 9 -7.99 -10.93 -13.48
C SER A 9 -7.92 -11.42 -12.03
N VAL A 10 -7.54 -12.69 -11.82
CA VAL A 10 -7.39 -13.26 -10.48
C VAL A 10 -6.28 -12.57 -9.70
N VAL A 11 -5.15 -12.26 -10.37
CA VAL A 11 -4.06 -11.51 -9.75
C VAL A 11 -4.55 -10.11 -9.36
N SER A 12 -5.21 -9.40 -10.27
CA SER A 12 -5.75 -8.05 -10.03
C SER A 12 -6.74 -8.01 -8.87
N TYR A 13 -7.70 -8.95 -8.81
CA TYR A 13 -8.65 -9.02 -7.70
C TYR A 13 -7.98 -9.35 -6.37
N ALA A 14 -7.00 -10.25 -6.37
CA ALA A 14 -6.27 -10.58 -5.15
C ALA A 14 -5.46 -9.41 -4.61
N ILE A 15 -4.80 -8.64 -5.49
CA ILE A 15 -4.11 -7.41 -5.11
C ILE A 15 -5.10 -6.37 -4.58
N LYS A 16 -6.22 -6.14 -5.29
CA LYS A 16 -7.25 -5.18 -4.85
C LYS A 16 -7.75 -5.50 -3.45
N ALA A 17 -8.12 -6.76 -3.20
CA ALA A 17 -8.57 -7.20 -1.88
C ALA A 17 -7.51 -6.96 -0.78
N ARG A 18 -6.22 -7.13 -1.11
CA ARG A 18 -5.11 -6.84 -0.18
C ARG A 18 -4.98 -5.35 0.10
N THR A 19 -5.09 -4.51 -0.92
CA THR A 19 -5.08 -3.04 -0.78
C THR A 19 -6.28 -2.53 0.04
N GLU A 20 -7.43 -3.21 -0.04
CA GLU A 20 -8.62 -2.94 0.79
C GLU A 20 -8.52 -3.50 2.23
N GLY A 21 -7.39 -4.10 2.61
CA GLY A 21 -7.12 -4.52 3.98
C GLY A 21 -7.35 -6.00 4.30
N MET A 22 -7.74 -6.83 3.33
CA MET A 22 -7.90 -8.28 3.55
C MET A 22 -6.56 -8.90 3.97
N GLY A 23 -6.47 -9.64 5.07
CA GLY A 23 -5.22 -10.28 5.49
C GLY A 23 -4.67 -11.30 4.48
N VAL A 24 -3.34 -11.42 4.35
CA VAL A 24 -2.67 -12.24 3.31
C VAL A 24 -3.08 -13.72 3.29
N ARG A 25 -3.32 -14.32 4.47
CA ARG A 25 -3.82 -15.70 4.59
C ARG A 25 -5.28 -15.82 4.17
N ALA A 26 -6.09 -14.81 4.48
CA ALA A 26 -7.49 -14.77 4.05
C ALA A 26 -7.57 -14.65 2.52
N ALA A 27 -6.80 -13.74 1.92
CA ALA A 27 -6.68 -13.61 0.46
C ALA A 27 -6.25 -14.94 -0.19
N GLY A 28 -5.25 -15.63 0.37
CA GLY A 28 -4.84 -16.95 -0.13
C GLY A 28 -6.00 -17.95 -0.18
N ARG A 29 -6.83 -18.03 0.87
CA ARG A 29 -8.01 -18.90 0.88
C ARG A 29 -9.07 -18.44 -0.13
N THR A 30 -9.40 -17.15 -0.16
CA THR A 30 -10.41 -16.57 -1.05
C THR A 30 -10.11 -16.83 -2.53
N PHE A 31 -8.84 -16.76 -2.93
CA PHE A 31 -8.43 -16.90 -4.33
C PHE A 31 -7.81 -18.26 -4.67
N GLY A 32 -7.83 -19.22 -3.73
CA GLY A 32 -7.28 -20.57 -3.94
C GLY A 32 -5.77 -20.57 -4.25
N LYS A 33 -5.00 -19.72 -3.55
CA LYS A 33 -3.55 -19.59 -3.68
C LYS A 33 -2.85 -19.69 -2.34
N SER A 34 -1.58 -20.09 -2.34
CA SER A 34 -0.76 -19.97 -1.14
C SER A 34 -0.56 -18.50 -0.76
N HIS A 35 -0.50 -18.19 0.53
CA HIS A 35 -0.20 -16.82 0.99
C HIS A 35 1.15 -16.32 0.42
N THR A 36 2.11 -17.22 0.22
CA THR A 36 3.40 -16.92 -0.42
C THR A 36 3.27 -16.51 -1.88
N THR A 37 2.28 -17.06 -2.60
CA THR A 37 1.97 -16.66 -3.98
C THR A 37 1.40 -15.25 -4.01
N ILE A 38 0.49 -14.92 -3.09
CA ILE A 38 -0.07 -13.56 -2.95
C ILE A 38 1.06 -12.56 -2.67
N MET A 39 1.93 -12.83 -1.69
CA MET A 39 3.08 -11.97 -1.38
C MET A 39 4.02 -11.78 -2.57
N ARG A 40 4.22 -12.83 -3.38
CA ARG A 40 5.05 -12.73 -4.59
C ARG A 40 4.43 -11.79 -5.63
N TRP A 41 3.11 -11.81 -5.77
CA TRP A 41 2.41 -10.87 -6.66
C TRP A 41 2.53 -9.43 -6.14
N GLU A 42 2.34 -9.21 -4.84
CA GLU A 42 2.52 -7.90 -4.20
C GLU A 42 3.94 -7.37 -4.40
N LYS A 43 4.96 -8.22 -4.16
CA LYS A 43 6.37 -7.83 -4.38
C LYS A 43 6.62 -7.41 -5.83
N ARG A 44 6.16 -8.21 -6.80
CA ARG A 44 6.33 -7.89 -8.23
C ARG A 44 5.63 -6.60 -8.63
N LEU A 45 4.49 -6.30 -8.02
CA LEU A 45 3.78 -5.04 -8.25
C LEU A 45 4.57 -3.87 -7.65
N ALA A 46 5.07 -4.01 -6.42
CA ALA A 46 5.90 -3.01 -5.77
C ALA A 46 7.19 -2.72 -6.56
N ASP A 47 7.83 -3.77 -7.11
CA ASP A 47 9.01 -3.65 -7.97
C ASP A 47 8.71 -2.85 -9.27
N GLN A 48 7.45 -2.67 -9.66
CA GLN A 48 7.03 -1.85 -10.81
C GLN A 48 6.54 -0.46 -10.43
N ALA A 49 6.31 -0.17 -9.15
CA ALA A 49 5.67 1.09 -8.71
C ALA A 49 6.46 2.32 -9.15
N GLN A 50 7.80 2.25 -9.12
CA GLN A 50 8.66 3.35 -9.55
C GLN A 50 8.48 3.70 -11.05
N ASN A 51 8.15 2.71 -11.89
CA ASN A 51 7.90 2.94 -13.31
C ASN A 51 6.55 3.66 -13.56
N TRP A 52 5.62 3.61 -12.61
CA TRP A 52 4.29 4.23 -12.72
C TRP A 52 4.24 5.64 -12.14
N SER A 53 5.24 6.04 -11.37
CA SER A 53 5.36 7.38 -10.80
C SER A 53 6.66 8.04 -11.29
N PRO A 54 6.79 8.34 -12.59
CA PRO A 54 7.95 9.06 -13.10
C PRO A 54 8.05 10.45 -12.45
N PRO A 55 9.27 11.01 -12.33
CA PRO A 55 9.44 12.37 -11.84
C PRO A 55 8.70 13.37 -12.74
N ALA A 56 8.17 14.43 -12.13
CA ALA A 56 7.51 15.50 -12.86
C ALA A 56 8.49 16.13 -13.89
N PRO A 57 8.01 16.45 -15.11
CA PRO A 57 8.86 17.08 -16.12
C PRO A 57 9.30 18.48 -15.69
N ALA A 58 10.57 18.82 -15.96
CA ALA A 58 11.10 20.15 -15.68
C ALA A 58 10.43 21.18 -16.61
N GLY A 59 9.85 22.24 -16.03
CA GLY A 59 9.35 23.40 -16.79
C GLY A 59 7.85 23.45 -17.07
N SER A 60 7.02 22.76 -16.28
CA SER A 60 5.56 22.97 -16.28
C SER A 60 5.12 23.62 -14.97
N ASP A 61 4.22 24.61 -15.05
CA ASP A 61 3.47 25.08 -13.88
C ASP A 61 2.54 23.94 -13.46
N VAL A 62 2.93 23.20 -12.43
CA VAL A 62 2.13 22.11 -11.87
C VAL A 62 1.42 22.61 -10.63
N THR A 63 0.08 22.61 -10.66
CA THR A 63 -0.70 22.72 -9.43
C THR A 63 -0.69 21.37 -8.74
N VAL A 64 0.00 21.26 -7.61
CA VAL A 64 0.04 20.04 -6.80
C VAL A 64 -1.01 20.17 -5.70
N GLU A 65 -2.04 19.35 -5.75
CA GLU A 65 -2.98 19.16 -4.65
C GLU A 65 -2.46 18.03 -3.77
N GLY A 66 -2.16 18.33 -2.50
CA GLY A 66 -1.78 17.33 -1.52
C GLY A 66 -3.03 16.77 -0.85
N ASP A 67 -3.18 15.45 -0.88
CA ASP A 67 -4.13 14.74 -0.01
C ASP A 67 -3.37 14.10 1.15
N GLU A 68 -3.81 14.36 2.38
CA GLU A 68 -3.13 13.89 3.58
C GLU A 68 -3.76 12.59 4.07
N VAL A 69 -3.01 11.49 3.94
CA VAL A 69 -3.45 10.19 4.46
C VAL A 69 -2.72 9.87 5.76
N TYR A 70 -3.43 9.98 6.87
CA TYR A 70 -2.93 9.58 8.18
C TYR A 70 -3.03 8.06 8.34
N THR A 71 -1.89 7.38 8.38
CA THR A 71 -1.81 5.98 8.82
C THR A 71 -1.22 5.94 10.21
N ARG A 72 -1.89 5.24 11.13
CA ARG A 72 -1.36 5.03 12.47
C ARG A 72 -0.11 4.16 12.40
N VAL A 73 1.04 4.76 12.72
CA VAL A 73 2.32 4.05 12.87
C VAL A 73 2.54 3.80 14.36
N GLY A 74 2.61 2.54 14.79
CA GLY A 74 2.86 2.16 16.19
C GLY A 74 1.62 2.07 17.08
N GLN A 75 1.85 2.09 18.40
CA GLN A 75 0.79 2.00 19.42
C GLN A 75 0.38 3.39 19.91
N ASN A 76 -0.82 3.50 20.50
CA ASN A 76 -1.20 4.75 21.16
C ASN A 76 -0.39 4.81 22.45
N LEU A 77 0.41 5.85 22.56
CA LEU A 77 1.16 6.14 23.76
C LEU A 77 0.27 6.92 24.72
N PRO A 78 0.33 6.66 26.03
CA PRO A 78 -0.33 7.54 27.00
C PRO A 78 0.26 8.96 26.93
N PRO A 79 -0.51 10.01 27.25
CA PRO A 79 -0.12 11.40 26.98
C PRO A 79 1.27 11.80 27.48
N HIS A 80 1.61 11.41 28.73
CA HIS A 80 2.89 11.67 29.39
C HIS A 80 4.12 11.01 28.75
N SER A 81 3.91 10.17 27.74
CA SER A 81 4.99 9.49 27.00
C SER A 81 5.20 10.08 25.60
N VAL A 82 4.48 11.16 25.25
CA VAL A 82 4.63 11.91 24.01
C VAL A 82 5.31 13.26 24.34
N PRO A 83 6.58 13.47 23.95
CA PRO A 83 7.28 14.72 24.20
C PRO A 83 6.51 15.92 23.61
N GLY A 84 6.22 16.93 24.44
CA GLY A 84 5.52 18.16 24.03
C GLY A 84 3.99 18.09 24.06
N LEU A 85 3.38 16.97 24.48
CA LEU A 85 1.92 16.87 24.68
C LEU A 85 1.48 17.27 26.11
N ASP A 86 2.44 17.36 27.04
CA ASP A 86 2.21 17.82 28.42
C ASP A 86 2.26 19.36 28.56
N ASP A 87 2.68 20.07 27.51
CA ASP A 87 2.64 21.54 27.51
C ASP A 87 1.20 22.00 27.23
N PRO A 88 0.59 22.82 28.11
CA PRO A 88 -0.71 23.41 27.82
C PRO A 88 -0.57 24.26 26.55
N LEU A 89 -1.51 24.07 25.61
CA LEU A 89 -1.63 24.95 24.44
C LEU A 89 -1.77 26.41 24.94
N PRO A 90 -1.14 27.38 24.26
CA PRO A 90 -1.26 28.80 24.61
C PRO A 90 -2.71 29.28 24.57
#